data_AF-A0A6L2ZMM8-F1
#
_entry.id   AF-A0A6L2ZMM8-F1
#
_cell.length_a   1.000
_cell.length_b   1.000
_cell.length_c   1.000
_cell.angle_alpha   90.00
_cell.angle_beta   90.00
_cell.angle_gamma   90.00
#
_symmetry.space_group_name_H-M   'P 1'
#
loop_
_entity.id
_entity.type
_entity.pdbx_description
1 polymer ?
#
loop_
_entity_poly.entity_id
_entity_poly.type
_entity_poly.pdbx_seq_one_letter_code
_entity_poly.pdbx_strand_id
1 'polypeptide(L)'
;MLSGWVHFFFLRTITTQEDIISLNKGMARNVIPLEHATSPSIELAPYFMMYTNLMTYPLKFRQHVLAIKEKLTYAKTASRFGVGMASLMRWNRRITPCTTHNKPATKIDMEALAQDVATYPDDYQYERAQRFGVSAQGIRHALKRLRVSRKKNTSASQS
;
A
#
# COMPACT_ATOMS: atom_id res chain seq x y z
N MET A 1 -41.66 -8.57 -63.18
CA MET A 1 -41.50 -9.91 -62.58
C MET A 1 -41.97 -9.82 -61.13
N LEU A 2 -43.00 -10.61 -60.78
CA LEU A 2 -43.23 -11.34 -59.51
C LEU A 2 -42.91 -10.61 -58.18
N SER A 3 -43.70 -10.58 -57.10
CA SER A 3 -45.04 -11.03 -56.69
C SER A 3 -45.05 -11.00 -55.14
N GLY A 4 -46.17 -10.64 -54.49
CA GLY A 4 -46.49 -10.94 -53.06
C GLY A 4 -46.07 -9.87 -52.04
N TRP A 5 -46.88 -9.19 -51.21
CA TRP A 5 -48.16 -9.50 -50.51
C TRP A 5 -48.02 -10.82 -49.73
N VAL A 6 -48.08 -10.97 -48.39
CA VAL A 6 -48.94 -10.47 -47.27
C VAL A 6 -48.28 -10.99 -45.96
N HIS A 7 -47.88 -10.17 -44.97
CA HIS A 7 -48.59 -9.70 -43.74
C HIS A 7 -48.34 -10.52 -42.45
N PHE A 8 -48.41 -9.80 -41.30
CA PHE A 8 -48.44 -10.19 -39.87
C PHE A 8 -47.10 -10.37 -39.13
N PHE A 9 -46.83 -9.87 -37.92
CA PHE A 9 -47.53 -9.17 -36.80
C PHE A 9 -46.39 -8.36 -36.10
N PHE A 10 -46.56 -7.18 -35.51
CA PHE A 10 -47.11 -7.00 -34.16
C PHE A 10 -47.03 -5.50 -33.79
N LEU A 11 -48.02 -5.02 -33.03
CA LEU A 11 -48.12 -3.69 -32.41
C LEU A 11 -46.80 -3.33 -31.68
N ARG A 12 -46.35 -2.07 -31.57
CA ARG A 12 -47.02 -0.93 -30.94
C ARG A 12 -46.10 0.30 -31.08
N THR A 13 -46.70 1.45 -31.33
CA THR A 13 -46.15 2.81 -31.17
C THR A 13 -45.54 2.97 -29.77
N ILE A 14 -44.53 3.81 -29.53
CA ILE A 14 -44.69 5.23 -29.20
C ILE A 14 -43.32 5.91 -29.28
N THR A 15 -43.29 6.99 -30.04
CA THR A 15 -42.30 8.06 -30.01
C THR A 15 -42.82 9.13 -29.06
N THR A 16 -42.06 9.54 -28.04
CA THR A 16 -41.95 10.92 -27.47
C THR A 16 -41.46 10.92 -26.01
N GLN A 17 -40.81 12.02 -25.62
CA GLN A 17 -40.11 12.31 -24.36
C GLN A 17 -41.01 12.36 -23.10
N GLU A 18 -42.33 12.23 -23.24
CA GLU A 18 -43.32 12.44 -22.16
C GLU A 18 -43.51 11.22 -21.24
N ASP A 19 -43.14 10.00 -21.68
CA ASP A 19 -43.38 8.76 -20.91
C ASP A 19 -42.39 8.55 -19.75
N ILE A 20 -41.22 9.21 -19.76
CA ILE A 20 -40.20 9.07 -18.70
C ILE A 20 -40.58 9.85 -17.43
N ILE A 21 -41.40 10.90 -17.54
CA ILE A 21 -41.76 11.78 -16.42
C ILE A 21 -42.92 11.20 -15.57
N SER A 22 -43.70 10.27 -16.13
CA SER A 22 -44.82 9.61 -15.43
C SER A 22 -44.39 8.59 -14.36
N LEU A 23 -43.18 8.05 -14.40
CA LEU A 23 -42.75 7.01 -13.44
C LEU A 23 -42.20 7.56 -12.11
N ASN A 24 -41.90 8.86 -12.05
CA ASN A 24 -41.30 9.50 -10.86
C ASN A 24 -42.31 10.22 -9.94
N LYS A 25 -43.61 10.03 -10.14
CA LYS A 25 -44.68 10.74 -9.40
C LYS A 25 -45.38 9.91 -8.31
N GLY A 26 -44.80 8.80 -7.87
CA GLY A 26 -45.49 7.85 -7.00
C GLY A 26 -44.68 7.22 -5.88
N MET A 27 -43.95 7.99 -5.06
CA MET A 27 -43.49 7.54 -3.74
C MET A 27 -42.99 8.73 -2.89
N ALA A 28 -43.91 9.60 -2.49
CA ALA A 28 -43.67 10.51 -1.37
C ALA A 28 -44.31 9.95 -0.10
N ARG A 29 -43.57 10.13 1.00
CA ARG A 29 -43.93 9.98 2.43
C ARG A 29 -43.47 8.67 3.08
N ASN A 30 -42.39 8.73 3.85
CA ASN A 30 -42.53 8.85 5.30
C ASN A 30 -41.21 9.23 5.98
N VAL A 31 -41.32 10.26 6.82
CA VAL A 31 -40.35 10.73 7.81
C VAL A 31 -39.97 9.57 8.73
N ILE A 32 -38.67 9.36 8.97
CA ILE A 32 -38.20 8.50 10.06
C ILE A 32 -37.47 9.38 11.08
N PRO A 33 -37.81 9.32 12.39
CA PRO A 33 -37.29 10.22 13.42
C PRO A 33 -35.86 9.90 13.84
N LEU A 34 -35.19 10.93 14.35
CA LEU A 34 -33.99 10.82 15.17
C LEU A 34 -34.31 10.17 16.54
N GLU A 35 -33.28 9.64 17.20
CA GLU A 35 -33.17 9.26 18.63
C GLU A 35 -33.54 7.80 19.00
N HIS A 36 -32.54 6.93 19.20
CA HIS A 36 -31.93 6.64 20.52
C HIS A 36 -30.93 5.46 20.42
N ALA A 37 -29.65 5.70 20.75
CA ALA A 37 -28.80 4.84 21.57
C ALA A 37 -27.34 5.31 21.50
N THR A 38 -26.89 5.91 22.60
CA THR A 38 -25.53 6.27 22.94
C THR A 38 -24.63 5.04 23.11
N SER A 39 -23.38 5.21 22.68
CA SER A 39 -22.17 4.36 22.59
C SER A 39 -21.87 3.38 23.75
N PRO A 40 -20.93 2.42 23.57
CA PRO A 40 -19.54 2.77 23.86
C PRO A 40 -18.48 2.13 22.92
N SER A 41 -17.45 2.92 22.60
CA SER A 41 -16.06 2.46 22.39
C SER A 41 -15.71 1.75 21.07
N ILE A 42 -15.72 2.49 19.95
CA ILE A 42 -14.85 2.17 18.79
C ILE A 42 -14.12 3.43 18.36
N GLU A 43 -13.38 4.03 19.30
CA GLU A 43 -12.29 4.92 18.92
C GLU A 43 -11.05 4.06 18.62
N LEU A 44 -10.28 4.44 17.60
CA LEU A 44 -9.03 3.83 17.08
C LEU A 44 -9.12 2.93 15.83
N ALA A 45 -10.29 2.63 15.28
CA ALA A 45 -10.37 1.96 13.98
C ALA A 45 -9.92 2.80 12.76
N PRO A 46 -10.03 4.15 12.73
CA PRO A 46 -9.64 4.88 11.52
C PRO A 46 -8.14 5.18 11.40
N TYR A 47 -7.33 5.01 12.46
CA TYR A 47 -5.90 5.34 12.43
C TYR A 47 -4.98 4.14 12.15
N PHE A 48 -5.38 2.91 12.52
CA PHE A 48 -4.59 1.70 12.26
C PHE A 48 -4.54 1.33 10.76
N MET A 49 -5.55 1.76 9.99
CA MET A 49 -5.61 1.52 8.54
C MET A 49 -4.79 2.52 7.71
N MET A 50 -4.30 3.63 8.28
CA MET A 50 -3.74 4.73 7.49
C MET A 50 -2.20 4.75 7.38
N TYR A 51 -1.47 3.92 8.13
CA TYR A 51 0.01 3.94 8.15
C TYR A 51 0.66 2.58 7.88
N THR A 52 0.12 1.81 6.92
CA THR A 52 0.73 0.56 6.46
C THR A 52 1.22 0.68 5.01
N ASN A 53 2.33 1.41 4.87
CA ASN A 53 3.37 1.30 3.82
C ASN A 53 2.97 0.89 2.38
N LEU A 54 3.14 1.85 1.47
CA LEU A 54 3.17 1.75 0.00
C LEU A 54 1.80 1.50 -0.66
N MET A 55 1.57 2.14 -1.82
CA MET A 55 0.44 1.94 -2.76
C MET A 55 0.39 0.53 -3.36
N THR A 56 0.52 -0.48 -2.51
CA THR A 56 0.70 -1.88 -2.83
C THR A 56 -0.40 -2.65 -2.12
N TYR A 57 -0.96 -3.65 -2.80
CA TYR A 57 -2.09 -4.40 -2.28
C TYR A 57 -1.78 -5.03 -0.91
N PRO A 58 -2.65 -4.86 0.10
CA PRO A 58 -2.41 -5.37 1.46
C PRO A 58 -2.46 -6.90 1.51
N LEU A 59 -1.81 -7.51 2.50
CA LEU A 59 -1.66 -8.98 2.59
C LEU A 59 -3.00 -9.72 2.60
N LYS A 60 -3.97 -9.20 3.38
CA LYS A 60 -5.34 -9.76 3.47
C LYS A 60 -6.04 -9.78 2.11
N PHE A 61 -5.88 -8.71 1.32
CA PHE A 61 -6.44 -8.65 -0.02
C PHE A 61 -5.81 -9.69 -0.95
N ARG A 62 -4.48 -9.85 -0.91
CA ARG A 62 -3.79 -10.86 -1.73
C ARG A 62 -4.24 -12.27 -1.37
N GLN A 63 -4.39 -12.57 -0.08
CA GLN A 63 -4.92 -13.84 0.41
C GLN A 63 -6.34 -14.08 -0.11
N HIS A 64 -7.20 -13.08 -0.01
CA HIS A 64 -8.57 -13.15 -0.50
C HIS A 64 -8.65 -13.42 -2.01
N VAL A 65 -7.85 -12.68 -2.80
CA VAL A 65 -7.80 -12.84 -4.26
C VAL A 65 -7.28 -14.23 -4.64
N LEU A 66 -6.26 -14.75 -3.94
CA LEU A 66 -5.71 -16.07 -4.21
C LEU A 66 -6.68 -17.20 -3.83
N ALA A 67 -7.42 -17.07 -2.73
CA ALA A 67 -8.46 -18.03 -2.34
C ALA A 67 -9.58 -18.10 -3.39
N ILE A 68 -9.99 -16.97 -3.97
CA ILE A 68 -10.99 -16.93 -5.04
C ILE A 68 -10.42 -17.44 -6.36
N LYS A 69 -9.13 -17.22 -6.61
CA LYS A 69 -8.42 -17.72 -7.79
C LYS A 69 -8.40 -19.25 -7.84
N GLU A 70 -8.48 -19.99 -6.74
CA GLU A 70 -8.54 -21.46 -6.79
C GLU A 70 -9.72 -21.97 -7.64
N LYS A 71 -10.79 -21.19 -7.76
CA LYS A 71 -12.00 -21.51 -8.52
C LYS A 71 -12.00 -20.92 -9.94
N LEU A 72 -11.02 -20.08 -10.30
CA LEU A 72 -11.03 -19.27 -11.52
C LEU A 72 -9.68 -19.28 -12.25
N THR A 73 -9.70 -18.96 -13.54
CA THR A 73 -8.45 -18.70 -14.28
C THR A 73 -7.88 -17.34 -13.91
N TYR A 74 -6.55 -17.18 -14.02
CA TYR A 74 -5.89 -15.92 -13.68
C TYR A 74 -6.45 -14.71 -14.48
N ALA A 75 -6.89 -14.91 -15.74
CA ALA A 75 -7.50 -13.85 -16.55
C ALA A 75 -8.84 -13.36 -16.00
N LYS A 76 -9.70 -14.30 -15.57
CA LYS A 76 -10.99 -13.97 -14.98
C LYS A 76 -10.81 -13.29 -13.62
N THR A 77 -9.88 -13.80 -12.81
CA THR A 77 -9.53 -13.19 -11.52
C THR A 77 -8.98 -11.77 -11.70
N ALA A 78 -8.05 -11.58 -12.64
CA ALA A 78 -7.48 -10.26 -12.96
C ALA A 78 -8.56 -9.25 -13.33
N SER A 79 -9.47 -9.64 -14.23
CA SER A 79 -10.58 -8.79 -14.68
C SER A 79 -11.56 -8.47 -13.56
N ARG A 80 -11.88 -9.47 -12.70
CA ARG A 80 -12.82 -9.30 -11.58
C ARG A 80 -12.32 -8.35 -10.51
N PHE A 81 -11.03 -8.39 -10.18
CA PHE A 81 -10.43 -7.57 -9.12
C PHE A 81 -9.72 -6.32 -9.63
N GLY A 82 -9.65 -6.11 -10.95
CA GLY A 82 -8.89 -5.01 -11.56
C GLY A 82 -7.38 -5.10 -11.28
N VAL A 83 -6.84 -6.32 -11.13
CA VAL A 83 -5.42 -6.56 -10.82
C VAL A 83 -4.73 -7.10 -12.05
N GLY A 84 -3.55 -6.57 -12.40
CA GLY A 84 -2.77 -7.08 -13.51
C GLY A 84 -2.38 -8.56 -13.34
N MET A 85 -2.43 -9.33 -14.44
CA MET A 85 -2.07 -10.76 -14.49
C MET A 85 -0.71 -11.07 -13.84
N ALA A 86 0.30 -10.26 -14.16
CA ALA A 86 1.65 -10.40 -13.63
C ALA A 86 1.70 -10.23 -12.09
N SER A 87 0.81 -9.41 -11.53
CA SER A 87 0.71 -9.23 -10.07
C SER A 87 0.15 -10.48 -9.39
N LEU A 88 -0.85 -11.14 -9.99
CA LEU A 88 -1.34 -12.43 -9.48
C LEU A 88 -0.26 -13.51 -9.52
N MET A 89 0.50 -13.58 -10.62
CA MET A 89 1.63 -14.52 -10.73
C MET A 89 2.72 -14.23 -9.69
N ARG A 90 3.03 -12.95 -9.44
CA ARG A 90 3.95 -12.55 -8.37
C ARG A 90 3.46 -12.99 -6.99
N TRP A 91 2.17 -12.80 -6.68
CA TRP A 91 1.60 -13.24 -5.40
C TRP A 91 1.58 -14.75 -5.24
N ASN A 92 1.37 -15.48 -6.34
CA ASN A 92 1.44 -16.94 -6.34
C ASN A 92 2.85 -17.45 -5.99
N ARG A 93 3.90 -16.70 -6.33
CA ARG A 93 5.29 -17.01 -5.94
C ARG A 93 5.61 -16.53 -4.53
N ARG A 94 5.19 -15.33 -4.17
CA ARG A 94 5.39 -14.73 -2.84
C ARG A 94 4.23 -13.82 -2.49
N ILE A 95 3.44 -14.24 -1.50
CA ILE A 95 2.28 -13.48 -1.05
C ILE A 95 2.66 -12.28 -0.18
N THR A 96 3.73 -12.41 0.61
CA THR A 96 4.19 -11.36 1.52
C THR A 96 4.80 -10.19 0.75
N PRO A 97 4.42 -8.94 1.06
CA PRO A 97 5.07 -7.78 0.46
C PRO A 97 6.54 -7.73 0.83
N CYS A 98 7.37 -7.26 -0.11
CA CYS A 98 8.74 -6.90 0.19
C CYS A 98 8.72 -5.56 0.93
N THR A 99 8.93 -5.58 2.24
CA THR A 99 8.91 -4.36 3.07
C THR A 99 10.24 -3.61 3.01
N THR A 100 11.35 -4.33 2.88
CA THR A 100 12.69 -3.76 2.97
C THR A 100 13.55 -4.18 1.78
N HIS A 101 14.33 -3.23 1.28
CA HIS A 101 15.35 -3.48 0.27
C HIS A 101 16.71 -3.59 0.95
N ASN A 102 17.34 -4.77 0.91
CA ASN A 102 18.67 -4.97 1.46
C ASN A 102 19.74 -4.46 0.48
N LYS A 103 20.09 -3.16 0.55
CA LYS A 103 21.20 -2.58 -0.22
C LYS A 103 22.44 -2.44 0.66
N PRO A 104 23.60 -3.01 0.27
CA PRO A 104 24.84 -2.85 1.03
C PRO A 104 25.37 -1.41 0.97
N ALA A 105 26.29 -1.09 1.88
CA ALA A 105 27.04 0.16 1.85
C ALA A 105 27.95 0.18 0.62
N THR A 106 27.75 1.11 -0.32
CA THR A 106 28.58 1.15 -1.55
C THR A 106 29.93 1.86 -1.35
N LYS A 107 30.01 2.83 -0.42
CA LYS A 107 31.20 3.71 -0.28
C LYS A 107 32.04 3.49 0.97
N ILE A 108 31.48 2.85 2.01
CA ILE A 108 32.12 2.71 3.31
C ILE A 108 32.33 1.22 3.55
N ASP A 109 33.57 0.82 3.73
CA ASP A 109 33.89 -0.50 4.24
C ASP A 109 33.55 -0.58 5.74
N MET A 110 32.72 -1.55 6.09
CA MET A 110 32.17 -1.70 7.43
C MET A 110 33.21 -2.26 8.40
N GLU A 111 34.15 -3.08 7.91
CA GLU A 111 35.23 -3.65 8.74
C GLU A 111 36.25 -2.57 9.08
N ALA A 112 36.71 -1.80 8.09
CA ALA A 112 37.58 -0.66 8.30
C ALA A 112 36.98 0.38 9.26
N LEU A 113 35.67 0.65 9.16
CA LEU A 113 34.99 1.55 10.10
C LEU A 113 34.93 0.98 11.52
N ALA A 114 34.71 -0.33 11.68
CA ALA A 114 34.70 -0.96 13.00
C ALA A 114 36.07 -0.85 13.69
N GLN A 115 37.16 -1.02 12.92
CA GLN A 115 38.52 -0.85 13.42
C GLN A 115 38.80 0.61 13.83
N ASP A 116 38.42 1.60 13.00
CA ASP A 116 38.58 3.02 13.32
C ASP A 116 37.80 3.43 14.59
N VAL A 117 36.62 2.84 14.82
CA VAL A 117 35.85 3.03 16.06
C VAL A 117 36.55 2.45 17.28
N ALA A 118 37.22 1.31 17.15
CA ALA A 118 37.99 0.70 18.23
C ALA A 118 39.27 1.48 18.55
N THR A 119 39.99 1.96 17.53
CA THR A 119 41.23 2.72 17.71
C THR A 119 40.98 4.11 18.29
N TYR A 120 39.93 4.79 17.82
CA TYR A 120 39.64 6.16 18.22
C TYR A 120 38.20 6.28 18.73
N PRO A 121 37.88 5.88 19.97
CA PRO A 121 36.49 5.85 20.45
C PRO A 121 35.87 7.24 20.65
N ASP A 122 36.70 8.27 20.88
CA ASP A 122 36.26 9.64 21.17
C ASP A 122 36.08 10.53 19.94
N ASP A 123 36.62 10.11 18.79
CA ASP A 123 36.60 10.92 17.58
C ASP A 123 35.20 11.22 17.07
N TYR A 124 35.04 12.46 16.64
CA TYR A 124 33.81 12.97 16.06
C TYR A 124 33.56 12.38 14.67
N GLN A 125 32.28 12.37 14.27
CA GLN A 125 31.87 11.83 12.98
C GLN A 125 32.50 12.55 11.78
N TYR A 126 32.85 13.84 11.92
CA TYR A 126 33.50 14.61 10.86
C TYR A 126 34.98 14.25 10.69
N GLU A 127 35.70 13.92 11.77
CA GLU A 127 37.11 13.49 11.73
C GLU A 127 37.23 12.15 11.03
N ARG A 128 36.35 11.20 11.39
CA ARG A 128 36.25 9.91 10.71
C ARG A 128 35.90 10.09 9.24
N ALA A 129 34.95 10.97 8.94
CA ALA A 129 34.54 11.25 7.57
C ALA A 129 35.70 11.76 6.70
N GLN A 130 36.62 12.56 7.26
CA GLN A 130 37.84 12.97 6.56
C GLN A 130 38.76 11.79 6.25
N ARG A 131 38.95 10.85 7.17
CA ARG A 131 39.77 9.63 6.95
C ARG A 131 39.21 8.74 5.84
N PHE A 132 37.89 8.57 5.81
CA PHE A 132 37.19 7.73 4.83
C PHE A 132 36.82 8.46 3.54
N GLY A 133 37.07 9.78 3.43
CA GLY A 133 36.70 10.59 2.26
C GLY A 133 35.18 10.64 1.99
N VAL A 134 34.35 10.52 3.02
CA VAL A 134 32.89 10.50 2.93
C VAL A 134 32.26 11.67 3.69
N SER A 135 30.93 11.81 3.64
CA SER A 135 30.24 12.80 4.47
C SER A 135 30.05 12.31 5.91
N ALA A 136 30.04 13.23 6.88
CA ALA A 136 29.74 12.92 8.28
C ALA A 136 28.39 12.19 8.46
N GLN A 137 27.40 12.56 7.65
CA GLN A 137 26.11 11.89 7.58
C GLN A 137 26.23 10.42 7.13
N GLY A 138 27.09 10.14 6.16
CA GLY A 138 27.39 8.78 5.70
C GLY A 138 27.96 7.92 6.83
N ILE A 139 28.94 8.46 7.57
CA ILE A 139 29.49 7.81 8.77
C ILE A 139 28.39 7.57 9.81
N ARG A 140 27.53 8.55 10.08
CA ARG A 140 26.41 8.38 11.02
C ARG A 140 25.50 7.20 10.65
N HIS A 141 25.16 7.05 9.37
CA HIS A 141 24.37 5.91 8.91
C HIS A 141 25.14 4.59 8.99
N ALA A 142 26.44 4.59 8.74
CA ALA A 142 27.29 3.41 8.86
C ALA A 142 27.42 2.95 10.33
N LEU A 143 27.63 3.88 11.27
CA LEU A 143 27.63 3.59 12.71
C LEU A 143 26.31 2.98 13.19
N LYS A 144 25.17 3.48 12.68
CA LYS A 144 23.86 2.89 12.97
C LYS A 144 23.74 1.44 12.47
N ARG A 145 24.35 1.09 11.34
CA ARG A 145 24.39 -0.28 10.83
C ARG A 145 25.23 -1.20 11.73
N LEU A 146 26.34 -0.68 12.28
CA LEU A 146 27.17 -1.38 13.27
C LEU A 146 26.54 -1.44 14.67
N ARG A 147 25.37 -0.81 14.89
CA ARG A 147 24.71 -0.67 16.19
C ARG A 147 25.58 0.00 17.26
N VAL A 148 26.54 0.83 16.84
CA VAL A 148 27.38 1.62 17.76
C VAL A 148 26.62 2.87 18.17
N SER A 149 26.44 3.04 19.48
CA SER A 149 25.90 4.26 20.08
C SER A 149 26.78 4.64 21.26
N ARG A 150 27.32 5.85 21.24
CA ARG A 150 28.12 6.39 22.34
C ARG A 150 27.40 7.56 22.97
N LYS A 151 27.05 7.42 24.25
CA LYS A 151 26.56 8.52 25.09
C LYS A 151 27.77 9.24 25.69
N LYS A 152 27.77 10.57 25.66
CA LYS A 152 28.81 11.37 26.32
C LYS A 152 28.67 11.20 27.83
N ASN A 153 29.77 10.88 28.51
CA ASN A 153 29.84 10.90 29.97
C ASN A 153 30.21 12.33 30.41
N THR A 154 29.63 12.80 31.50
CA THR A 154 29.85 14.15 32.05
C THR A 154 31.15 14.27 32.85
N SER A 155 31.83 13.15 33.12
CA SER A 155 33.14 13.12 33.76
C SER A 155 34.23 13.47 32.74
N ALA A 156 35.03 14.50 33.03
CA ALA A 156 36.17 14.89 32.21
C ALA A 156 37.18 13.73 32.10
N SER A 157 37.73 13.53 30.89
CA SER A 157 38.82 12.57 30.67
C SER A 157 40.01 12.95 31.55
N GLN A 158 40.48 12.00 32.37
CA GLN A 158 41.75 12.13 33.06
C GLN A 158 42.85 12.05 31.99
N SER A 159 43.60 13.15 31.86
CA SER A 159 44.75 13.31 30.98
C SER A 159 45.97 12.58 31.51
#